data_AF-A0A419HXX9-F1
#
_entry.id   AF-A0A419HXX9-F1
#
_cell.length_a   1.000
_cell.length_b   1.000
_cell.length_c   1.000
_cell.angle_alpha   90.00
_cell.angle_beta   90.00
_cell.angle_gamma   90.00
#
_symmetry.space_group_name_H-M   'P 1'
#
loop_
_entity.id
_entity.type
_entity.pdbx_description
1 polymer ?
#
loop_
_entity_poly.entity_id
_entity_poly.type
_entity_poly.pdbx_seq_one_letter_code
_entity_poly.pdbx_strand_id
1 'polypeptide(L)'
;MTSASDRDDEPKPPQGRFVDDLIGLDPQDPEVKAFAQHLDRIEKPPPPNTVEGYIDSTADFASGIRRARGLLKLAGVVVVLLILLGVLQGVTGVVSYVFETFFG
;
A
#
# COMPACT_ATOMS: atom_id res chain seq x y z
N MET A 1 -24.28 4.26 49.86
CA MET A 1 -23.69 3.07 49.22
C MET A 1 -23.53 3.38 47.74
N THR A 2 -22.31 3.74 47.36
CA THR A 2 -21.93 4.27 46.05
C THR A 2 -21.55 3.10 45.16
N SER A 3 -22.30 2.86 44.09
CA SER A 3 -21.95 1.85 43.08
C SER A 3 -20.85 2.43 42.20
N ALA A 4 -19.61 2.04 42.49
CA ALA A 4 -18.41 2.35 41.73
C ALA A 4 -18.14 1.19 40.77
N SER A 5 -18.69 1.23 39.56
CA SER A 5 -18.33 0.29 38.50
C SER A 5 -18.82 0.81 37.15
N ASP A 6 -18.36 1.99 36.74
CA ASP A 6 -18.65 2.55 35.40
C ASP A 6 -17.52 3.46 34.89
N ARG A 7 -16.25 3.10 35.16
CA ARG A 7 -15.09 3.89 34.71
C ARG A 7 -14.06 3.08 33.89
N ASP A 8 -14.46 1.94 33.36
CA ASP A 8 -13.55 1.09 32.57
C ASP A 8 -13.78 1.20 31.05
N ASP A 9 -14.76 2.00 30.61
CA ASP A 9 -14.99 2.34 29.18
C ASP A 9 -14.32 3.66 28.78
N GLU A 10 -13.20 4.03 29.42
CA GLU A 10 -12.38 5.13 28.93
C GLU A 10 -11.58 4.60 27.71
N PRO A 11 -11.85 5.09 26.49
CA PRO A 11 -11.14 4.64 25.31
C PRO A 11 -9.67 4.98 25.49
N LYS A 12 -8.85 3.93 25.66
CA LYS A 12 -7.40 4.05 25.83
C LYS A 12 -6.85 5.00 24.76
N PRO A 13 -6.18 6.10 25.14
CA PRO A 13 -5.74 7.08 24.17
C PRO A 13 -4.82 6.39 23.16
N PRO A 14 -4.96 6.68 21.85
CA PRO A 14 -4.05 6.18 20.84
C PRO A 14 -2.62 6.54 21.26
N GLN A 15 -1.70 5.58 21.14
CA GLN A 15 -0.28 5.77 21.51
C GLN A 15 0.54 5.61 20.25
N GLY A 16 1.26 6.67 19.87
CA GLY A 16 2.05 6.68 18.64
C GLY A 16 2.53 8.08 18.23
N ARG A 17 3.41 8.14 17.23
CA ARG A 17 3.94 9.38 16.65
C ARG A 17 2.85 10.27 16.03
N PHE A 18 1.73 9.68 15.62
CA PHE A 18 0.63 10.40 14.97
C PHE A 18 -0.50 10.79 15.93
N VAL A 19 -0.27 10.71 17.25
CA VAL A 19 -1.27 11.10 18.26
C VAL A 19 -1.63 12.58 18.15
N ASP A 20 -0.66 13.44 17.81
CA ASP A 20 -0.89 14.86 17.58
C ASP A 20 -1.87 15.14 16.43
N ASP A 21 -1.92 14.26 15.42
CA ASP A 21 -2.86 14.36 14.29
C ASP A 21 -4.29 13.93 14.68
N LEU A 22 -4.46 13.27 15.83
CA LEU A 22 -5.75 12.92 16.42
C LEU A 22 -6.22 13.93 17.48
N ILE A 23 -5.38 14.91 17.84
CA ILE A 23 -5.73 15.94 18.84
C ILE A 23 -6.75 16.92 18.24
N GLY A 24 -7.95 16.99 18.85
CA GLY A 24 -9.03 17.88 18.42
C GLY A 24 -10.05 17.24 17.48
N LEU A 25 -9.85 15.97 17.11
CA LEU A 25 -10.84 15.15 16.41
C LEU A 25 -11.70 14.37 17.42
N ASP A 26 -12.99 14.19 17.13
CA ASP A 26 -13.89 13.42 17.99
C ASP A 26 -13.52 11.91 17.94
N PRO A 27 -13.06 11.32 19.06
CA PRO A 27 -12.68 9.90 19.09
C PRO A 27 -13.84 8.93 18.82
N GLN A 28 -15.09 9.40 18.93
CA GLN A 28 -16.28 8.56 18.70
C GLN A 28 -16.75 8.55 17.25
N ASP A 29 -16.23 9.45 16.41
CA ASP A 29 -16.55 9.51 15.00
C ASP A 29 -16.02 8.25 14.26
N PRO A 30 -16.86 7.53 13.49
CA PRO A 30 -16.42 6.40 12.67
C PRO A 30 -15.28 6.75 11.70
N GLU A 31 -15.21 7.99 11.21
CA GLU A 31 -14.15 8.43 10.29
C GLU A 31 -12.80 8.56 11.01
N VAL A 32 -12.80 9.07 12.25
CA VAL A 32 -11.61 9.22 13.10
C VAL A 32 -11.06 7.86 13.51
N LYS A 33 -11.93 6.88 13.77
CA LYS A 33 -11.53 5.48 14.05
C LYS A 33 -10.84 4.82 12.84
N ALA A 34 -11.35 5.04 11.63
CA ALA A 34 -10.73 4.53 10.42
C ALA A 34 -9.36 5.19 10.15
N PHE A 35 -9.24 6.49 10.44
CA PHE A 35 -7.98 7.22 10.34
C PHE A 35 -6.94 6.76 11.37
N ALA A 36 -7.36 6.55 12.63
CA ALA A 36 -6.51 5.98 13.68
C ALA A 36 -5.96 4.59 13.30
N GLN A 37 -6.82 3.72 12.76
CA GLN A 37 -6.43 2.39 12.29
C GLN A 37 -5.48 2.45 11.07
N HIS A 38 -5.64 3.45 10.22
CA HIS A 38 -4.74 3.68 9.09
C HIS A 38 -3.36 4.14 9.55
N LEU A 39 -3.31 5.05 10.54
CA LEU A 39 -2.07 5.55 11.12
C LEU A 39 -1.30 4.47 11.89
N ASP A 40 -1.98 3.61 12.66
CA ASP A 40 -1.33 2.47 13.34
C ASP A 40 -0.67 1.49 12.34
N ARG A 41 -1.21 1.38 11.11
CA ARG A 41 -0.60 0.57 10.03
C ARG A 41 0.64 1.21 9.42
N ILE A 42 0.69 2.54 9.35
CA ILE A 42 1.86 3.27 8.83
C ILE A 42 2.97 3.29 9.88
N GLU A 43 2.60 3.41 11.15
CA GLU A 43 3.54 3.45 12.27
C GLU A 43 4.24 2.11 12.55
N LYS A 44 3.60 1.00 12.18
CA LYS A 44 4.24 -0.32 12.12
C LYS A 44 4.60 -0.68 10.69
N PRO A 45 5.71 -0.17 10.12
CA PRO A 45 6.22 -0.73 8.88
C PRO A 45 6.54 -2.22 9.11
N PRO A 46 6.08 -3.13 8.24
CA PRO A 46 6.51 -4.52 8.30
C PRO A 46 8.04 -4.57 8.17
N PRO A 47 8.70 -5.52 8.84
CA PRO A 47 10.16 -5.55 8.93
C PRO A 47 10.78 -5.48 7.53
N PRO A 48 11.76 -4.59 7.31
CA PRO A 48 12.51 -4.60 6.08
C PRO A 48 13.32 -5.89 6.07
N ASN A 49 13.48 -6.49 4.89
CA ASN A 49 14.33 -7.65 4.60
C ASN A 49 13.59 -8.99 4.57
N THR A 50 12.83 -9.25 3.50
CA THR A 50 12.94 -10.57 2.85
C THR A 50 12.57 -10.51 1.38
N VAL A 51 13.47 -11.05 0.55
CA VAL A 51 13.33 -11.27 -0.90
C VAL A 51 12.09 -12.13 -1.27
N GLU A 52 11.46 -12.76 -0.29
CA GLU A 52 10.20 -13.50 -0.43
C GLU A 52 9.01 -12.60 -0.79
N GLY A 53 9.04 -11.31 -0.41
CA GLY A 53 7.99 -10.35 -0.80
C GLY A 53 7.95 -10.03 -2.30
N TYR A 54 9.04 -10.26 -3.04
CA TYR A 54 9.06 -10.03 -4.48
C TYR A 54 8.29 -11.14 -5.24
N ILE A 55 8.33 -12.37 -4.74
CA ILE A 55 7.62 -13.52 -5.33
C ILE A 55 6.15 -13.55 -4.87
N ASP A 56 5.87 -13.19 -3.62
CA ASP A 56 4.51 -13.14 -3.10
C ASP A 56 3.65 -12.07 -3.81
N SER A 57 4.27 -10.96 -4.25
CA SER A 57 3.58 -9.96 -5.07
C SER A 57 3.03 -10.57 -6.37
N THR A 58 3.74 -11.52 -6.99
CA THR A 58 3.29 -12.18 -8.23
C THR A 58 2.15 -13.17 -8.02
N ALA A 59 2.09 -13.83 -6.86
CA ALA A 59 0.98 -14.71 -6.49
C ALA A 59 -0.31 -13.91 -6.22
N ASP A 60 -0.18 -12.73 -5.60
CA ASP A 60 -1.31 -11.83 -5.34
C ASP A 60 -1.86 -11.13 -6.59
N PHE A 61 -1.07 -10.98 -7.66
CA PHE A 61 -1.60 -10.54 -8.96
C PHE A 61 -2.50 -11.58 -9.63
N ALA A 62 -2.27 -12.87 -9.41
CA ALA A 62 -3.10 -13.94 -9.96
C ALA A 62 -4.45 -14.07 -9.21
N SER A 63 -4.47 -13.77 -7.91
CA SER A 63 -5.67 -13.82 -7.06
C SER A 63 -6.48 -12.51 -7.10
N GLY A 64 -5.85 -11.37 -7.39
CA GLY A 64 -6.44 -10.03 -7.37
C GLY A 64 -7.48 -9.70 -8.46
N ILE A 65 -7.58 -10.53 -9.52
CA ILE A 65 -8.51 -10.32 -10.64
C ILE A 65 -9.99 -10.39 -10.20
N ARG A 66 -10.30 -11.06 -9.08
CA ARG A 66 -11.69 -11.32 -8.66
C ARG A 66 -12.24 -10.41 -7.55
N ARG A 67 -11.50 -9.43 -7.01
CA ARG A 67 -12.03 -8.63 -5.87
C ARG A 67 -11.84 -7.11 -5.88
N ALA A 68 -11.26 -6.51 -6.92
CA ALA A 68 -11.07 -5.06 -6.95
C ALA A 68 -12.21 -4.35 -7.70
N ARG A 69 -12.83 -3.36 -7.06
CA ARG A 69 -13.67 -2.31 -7.66
C ARG A 69 -12.95 -1.71 -8.89
N GLY A 70 -13.35 -2.13 -10.09
CA GLY A 70 -12.40 -2.59 -11.11
C GLY A 70 -11.86 -1.61 -12.17
N LEU A 71 -12.46 -0.45 -12.42
CA LEU A 71 -12.03 0.35 -13.58
C LEU A 71 -10.77 1.20 -13.36
N LEU A 72 -10.68 1.92 -12.24
CA LEU A 72 -9.58 2.87 -12.02
C LEU A 72 -8.24 2.16 -11.74
N LYS A 73 -8.25 1.03 -11.02
CA LYS A 73 -7.03 0.25 -10.77
C LYS A 73 -6.58 -0.54 -12.00
N LEU A 74 -7.50 -1.05 -12.84
CA LEU A 74 -7.13 -1.64 -14.13
C LEU A 74 -6.50 -0.60 -15.06
N ALA A 75 -7.03 0.62 -15.10
CA ALA A 75 -6.45 1.69 -15.91
C ALA A 75 -4.99 1.97 -15.51
N GLY A 76 -4.69 2.06 -14.21
CA GLY A 76 -3.32 2.23 -13.71
C GLY A 76 -2.39 1.09 -14.13
N VAL A 77 -2.83 -0.16 -13.98
CA VAL A 77 -2.04 -1.35 -14.39
C VAL A 77 -1.79 -1.35 -15.91
N VAL A 78 -2.80 -1.02 -16.72
CA VAL A 78 -2.65 -0.92 -18.18
C VAL A 78 -1.65 0.17 -18.56
N VAL A 79 -1.71 1.34 -17.93
CA VAL A 79 -0.74 2.42 -18.18
C VAL A 79 0.68 1.98 -17.87
N VAL A 80 0.90 1.35 -16.72
CA VAL A 80 2.23 0.82 -16.36
C VAL A 80 2.71 -0.21 -17.38
N LEU A 81 1.83 -1.12 -17.82
CA LEU A 81 2.17 -2.12 -18.82
C LEU A 81 2.55 -1.48 -20.16
N LEU A 82 1.82 -0.45 -20.60
CA LEU A 82 2.12 0.31 -21.82
C LEU A 82 3.47 1.02 -21.73
N ILE A 83 3.79 1.62 -20.58
CA ILE A 83 5.09 2.26 -20.35
C ILE A 83 6.21 1.22 -20.43
N LEU A 84 6.07 0.10 -19.73
CA LEU A 84 7.06 -0.99 -19.75
C LEU A 84 7.26 -1.55 -21.16
N LEU A 85 6.18 -1.70 -21.94
CA LEU A 85 6.25 -2.15 -23.32
C LEU A 85 7.00 -1.15 -24.22
N GLY A 86 6.74 0.16 -24.05
CA GLY A 86 7.46 1.21 -24.78
C GLY A 86 8.96 1.22 -24.46
N VAL A 87 9.32 1.05 -23.18
CA VAL A 87 10.73 0.94 -22.75
C VAL A 87 11.38 -0.30 -23.37
N LEU A 88 10.69 -1.45 -23.34
CA LEU A 88 11.22 -2.70 -23.89
C LEU A 88 11.51 -2.56 -25.39
N GLN A 89 10.60 -1.96 -26.16
CA GLN A 89 10.80 -1.68 -27.59
C GLN A 89 12.04 -0.81 -27.82
N GLY A 90 12.21 0.26 -27.04
CA GLY A 90 13.39 1.13 -27.12
C GLY A 90 14.70 0.37 -26.83
N VAL A 91 14.71 -0.45 -25.78
CA VAL A 91 15.88 -1.27 -25.42
C VAL A 91 16.22 -2.26 -26.53
N THR A 92 15.23 -2.97 -27.10
CA THR A 92 15.50 -3.93 -28.17
C THR A 92 16.09 -3.27 -29.41
N GLY A 93 15.66 -2.06 -29.77
CA GLY A 93 16.23 -1.33 -30.90
C GLY A 93 17.70 -0.95 -30.67
N VAL A 94 18.02 -0.43 -29.47
CA VAL A 94 19.41 -0.08 -29.12
C VAL A 94 20.29 -1.33 -29.09
N VAL A 95 19.81 -2.42 -28.50
CA VAL A 95 20.55 -3.69 -28.43
C VAL A 95 20.82 -4.23 -29.83
N SER A 96 19.82 -4.27 -30.72
CA SER A 96 20.00 -4.73 -32.10
C SER A 96 20.97 -3.83 -32.87
N TYR A 97 20.88 -2.51 -32.73
CA TYR A 97 21.79 -1.58 -33.39
C TYR A 97 23.26 -1.79 -32.96
N VAL A 98 23.49 -1.94 -31.65
CA VAL A 98 24.82 -2.23 -31.10
C VAL A 98 25.28 -3.58 -31.61
N PHE A 99 24.43 -4.61 -31.56
CA PHE A 99 24.77 -5.95 -32.01
C PHE A 99 25.18 -5.97 -33.50
N GLU A 100 24.39 -5.35 -34.38
CA GLU A 100 24.72 -5.22 -35.81
C GLU A 100 26.01 -4.43 -36.04
N THR A 101 26.29 -3.39 -35.25
CA THR A 101 27.53 -2.61 -35.36
C THR A 101 28.78 -3.44 -35.03
N PHE A 102 28.68 -4.36 -34.05
CA PHE A 102 29.83 -5.15 -33.60
C PHE A 102 30.00 -6.50 -34.33
N PHE A 103 28.91 -7.08 -34.82
CA PHE A 103 28.90 -8.41 -35.45
C PHE A 103 28.54 -8.39 -36.94
N GLY A 104 28.24 -7.22 -37.50
CA GLY A 104 27.96 -6.99 -38.93
C GLY A 104 29.16 -6.51 -39.73
#